data_AF-A0AAD9BQ97-F1
#
_entry.id   AF-A0AAD9BQ97-F1
#
_cell.length_a   1.000
_cell.length_b   1.000
_cell.length_c   1.000
_cell.angle_alpha   90.00
_cell.angle_beta   90.00
_cell.angle_gamma   90.00
#
_symmetry.space_group_name_H-M   'P 1'
#
loop_
_entity.id
_entity.type
_entity.pdbx_description
1 polymer ?
#
loop_
_entity_poly.entity_id
_entity_poly.type
_entity_poly.pdbx_seq_one_letter_code
_entity_poly.pdbx_strand_id
1 'polypeptide(L)'
;MCADCPTARAEKEPTCQVLNRGLMESQTELQAGRGVCQRGCGLRLSGEDMSSGQHCCVEALRTVTEALEERSATLEHETRMQRLRWNRREQSLLAQVTALQTEAQLSALQHQRRLHQYMLHIHSLAEQLTGYCQRDVRTTADIQNKISDKEGESQEQFKAPE
;
A
#
# COMPACT_ATOMS: atom_id res chain seq x y z
N MET A 1 -1.99 -20.86 -27.38
CA MET A 1 -3.02 -21.90 -27.20
C MET A 1 -3.01 -22.32 -25.75
N CYS A 2 -3.97 -21.83 -24.96
CA CYS A 2 -4.34 -22.41 -23.67
C CYS A 2 -5.86 -22.44 -23.64
N ALA A 3 -6.36 -23.65 -23.40
CA ALA A 3 -7.74 -24.05 -23.55
C ALA A 3 -8.62 -23.57 -22.39
N ASP A 4 -9.90 -23.52 -22.69
CA ASP A 4 -11.02 -23.23 -21.82
C ASP A 4 -10.99 -24.01 -20.49
N CYS A 5 -11.35 -23.32 -19.41
CA CYS A 5 -12.02 -23.95 -18.27
C CYS A 5 -12.93 -22.92 -17.56
N PRO A 6 -14.26 -23.09 -17.60
CA PRO A 6 -15.19 -22.25 -16.86
C PRO A 6 -15.34 -22.81 -15.45
N THR A 7 -14.92 -22.05 -14.43
CA THR A 7 -15.30 -22.34 -13.04
C THR A 7 -16.20 -21.23 -12.54
N ALA A 8 -17.50 -21.53 -12.50
CA ALA A 8 -18.46 -20.79 -11.69
C ALA A 8 -17.97 -20.82 -10.24
N ARG A 9 -17.54 -19.67 -9.72
CA ARG A 9 -17.33 -19.46 -8.29
C ARG A 9 -18.29 -18.37 -7.84
N ALA A 10 -19.28 -18.81 -7.07
CA ALA A 10 -20.22 -17.96 -6.38
C ALA A 10 -19.45 -16.91 -5.58
N GLU A 11 -19.69 -15.64 -5.92
CA GLU A 11 -19.32 -14.50 -5.10
C GLU A 11 -20.16 -14.56 -3.82
N LYS A 12 -19.59 -15.08 -2.75
CA LYS A 12 -20.02 -14.73 -1.40
C LYS A 12 -18.85 -14.03 -0.74
N GLU A 13 -18.90 -12.70 -0.78
CA GLU A 13 -18.09 -11.86 0.10
C GLU A 13 -18.17 -12.40 1.53
N PRO A 14 -17.05 -12.57 2.25
CA PRO A 14 -17.12 -12.67 3.68
C PRO A 14 -17.35 -11.25 4.19
N THR A 15 -18.61 -10.84 4.25
CA THR A 15 -18.98 -9.65 4.99
C THR A 15 -18.54 -9.92 6.43
N CYS A 16 -17.43 -9.28 6.85
CA CYS A 16 -17.03 -9.21 8.24
C CYS A 16 -18.12 -8.45 8.99
N GLN A 17 -19.17 -9.16 9.37
CA GLN A 17 -20.15 -8.69 10.34
C GLN A 17 -19.40 -8.57 11.65
N VAL A 18 -18.88 -7.37 11.92
CA VAL A 18 -18.60 -6.90 13.26
C VAL A 18 -19.96 -6.95 13.96
N LEU A 19 -20.22 -8.08 14.62
CA LEU A 19 -21.39 -8.21 15.48
C LEU A 19 -21.23 -7.14 16.54
N ASN A 20 -22.04 -6.09 16.42
CA ASN A 20 -22.37 -5.18 17.49
C ASN A 20 -22.88 -6.03 18.65
N ARG A 21 -21.98 -6.46 19.54
CA ARG A 21 -22.30 -7.11 20.81
C ARG A 21 -22.69 -6.01 21.79
N GLY A 22 -23.85 -5.42 21.54
CA GLY A 22 -24.33 -4.27 22.28
C GLY A 22 -25.80 -4.03 21.98
N LEU A 23 -26.66 -4.98 22.34
CA LEU A 23 -27.98 -4.71 22.93
C LEU A 23 -28.63 -6.04 23.35
N MET A 24 -28.23 -6.56 24.52
CA MET A 24 -29.17 -7.30 25.34
C MET A 24 -29.79 -6.31 26.32
N GLU A 25 -30.70 -5.49 25.82
CA GLU A 25 -31.72 -4.87 26.65
C GLU A 25 -32.80 -5.93 26.85
N SER A 26 -32.56 -6.86 27.78
CA SER A 26 -33.65 -7.57 28.38
C SER A 26 -34.41 -6.56 29.25
N GLN A 27 -35.60 -6.22 28.77
CA GLN A 27 -36.64 -5.53 29.54
C GLN A 27 -36.71 -6.14 30.94
N THR A 28 -36.13 -5.43 31.91
CA THR A 28 -36.35 -5.64 33.33
C THR A 28 -36.92 -4.35 33.89
N GLU A 29 -38.03 -3.92 33.29
CA GLU A 29 -38.92 -2.99 33.94
C GLU A 29 -39.73 -3.74 35.00
N LEU A 30 -39.66 -3.18 36.22
CA LEU A 30 -40.67 -3.28 37.28
C LEU A 30 -40.75 -4.59 38.08
N GLN A 31 -39.73 -4.84 38.90
CA GLN A 31 -39.97 -5.19 40.31
C GLN A 31 -38.75 -4.80 41.16
N ALA A 32 -38.78 -3.57 41.68
CA ALA A 32 -37.85 -3.13 42.69
C ALA A 32 -38.04 -3.99 43.96
N GLY A 33 -37.00 -4.73 44.35
CA GLY A 33 -36.85 -5.27 45.71
C GLY A 33 -37.37 -6.68 46.00
N ARG A 34 -38.03 -7.39 45.07
CA ARG A 34 -38.33 -8.83 45.24
C ARG A 34 -37.33 -9.66 44.45
N GLY A 35 -36.54 -10.46 45.16
CA GLY A 35 -35.59 -11.41 44.55
C GLY A 35 -34.11 -11.04 44.68
N VAL A 36 -33.72 -10.12 45.55
CA VAL A 36 -32.31 -9.93 45.95
C VAL A 36 -32.12 -10.50 47.35
N CYS A 37 -30.94 -11.08 47.60
CA CYS A 37 -30.62 -11.64 48.90
C CYS A 37 -30.64 -10.58 50.01
N GLN A 38 -31.56 -10.74 50.97
CA GLN A 38 -31.71 -9.85 52.13
C GLN A 38 -30.63 -10.07 53.20
N ARG A 39 -29.87 -11.18 53.11
CA ARG A 39 -28.77 -11.52 54.04
C ARG A 39 -27.46 -10.78 53.72
N GLY A 40 -27.44 -9.99 52.65
CA GLY A 40 -26.36 -9.03 52.38
C GLY A 40 -25.39 -9.36 51.25
N CYS A 41 -25.53 -10.45 50.50
CA CYS A 41 -24.66 -10.69 49.34
C CYS A 41 -25.06 -9.91 48.08
N GLY A 42 -26.23 -9.27 48.07
CA GLY A 42 -26.67 -8.42 46.96
C GLY A 42 -26.95 -9.15 45.63
N LEU A 43 -26.79 -10.47 45.58
CA LEU A 43 -27.09 -11.29 44.40
C LEU A 43 -28.59 -11.48 44.23
N ARG A 44 -29.03 -11.54 42.97
CA ARG A 44 -30.39 -11.94 42.62
C ARG A 44 -30.57 -13.44 42.90
N LEU A 45 -31.62 -13.78 43.61
CA LEU A 45 -32.00 -15.15 43.96
C LEU A 45 -33.08 -15.64 43.01
N SER A 46 -33.02 -16.92 42.67
CA SER A 46 -34.08 -17.59 41.92
C SER A 46 -35.35 -17.68 42.78
N GLY A 47 -36.53 -17.75 42.18
CA GLY A 47 -37.80 -17.81 42.93
C GLY A 47 -37.88 -18.98 43.93
N GLU A 48 -37.17 -20.07 43.65
CA GLU A 48 -37.05 -21.25 44.51
C GLU A 48 -36.14 -21.00 45.72
N ASP A 49 -35.03 -20.29 45.55
CA ASP A 49 -34.10 -19.92 46.62
C ASP A 49 -34.73 -18.93 47.61
N MET A 50 -35.60 -18.06 47.09
CA MET A 50 -36.36 -17.09 47.89
C MET A 50 -37.45 -17.74 48.76
N SER A 51 -38.09 -18.80 48.27
CA SER A 51 -39.21 -19.47 48.96
C SER A 51 -38.76 -20.59 49.89
N SER A 52 -37.65 -21.28 49.57
CA SER A 52 -37.09 -22.38 50.36
C SER A 52 -36.14 -21.94 51.48
N GLY A 53 -35.65 -20.68 51.45
CA GLY A 53 -34.68 -20.18 52.42
C GLY A 53 -33.30 -20.86 52.35
N GLN A 54 -33.01 -21.65 51.31
CA GLN A 54 -31.79 -22.45 51.14
C GLN A 54 -30.63 -21.70 50.46
N HIS A 55 -30.63 -20.37 50.46
CA HIS A 55 -29.54 -19.60 49.86
C HIS A 55 -28.31 -19.50 50.79
N CYS A 56 -27.15 -20.03 50.36
CA CYS A 56 -25.86 -19.79 51.00
C CYS A 56 -25.11 -18.63 50.32
N CYS A 57 -25.00 -17.49 51.00
CA CYS A 57 -24.35 -16.29 50.47
C CYS A 57 -22.88 -16.51 50.09
N VAL A 58 -22.15 -17.29 50.89
CA VAL A 58 -20.72 -17.52 50.69
C VAL A 58 -20.49 -18.34 49.41
N GLU A 59 -21.22 -19.44 49.24
CA GLU A 59 -21.12 -20.27 48.03
C GLU A 59 -21.58 -19.49 46.79
N ALA A 60 -22.68 -18.73 46.88
CA ALA A 60 -23.14 -17.93 45.74
C ALA A 60 -22.16 -16.81 45.34
N LEU A 61 -21.51 -16.15 46.31
CA LEU A 61 -20.47 -15.17 46.01
C LEU A 61 -19.24 -15.86 45.41
N ARG A 62 -18.86 -17.02 45.93
CA ARG A 62 -17.73 -17.80 45.43
C ARG A 62 -17.95 -18.26 43.98
N THR A 63 -19.13 -18.76 43.64
CA THR A 63 -19.43 -19.17 42.26
C THR A 63 -19.43 -17.96 41.32
N VAL A 64 -19.94 -16.82 41.76
CA VAL A 64 -19.90 -15.59 40.96
C VAL A 64 -18.46 -15.10 40.78
N THR A 65 -17.62 -15.14 41.82
CA THR A 65 -16.20 -14.76 41.68
C THR A 65 -15.46 -15.72 40.74
N GLU A 66 -15.66 -17.03 40.88
CA GLU A 66 -15.06 -18.04 39.98
C GLU A 66 -15.48 -17.80 38.52
N ALA A 67 -16.78 -17.55 38.28
CA ALA A 67 -17.29 -17.25 36.94
C ALA A 67 -16.75 -15.92 36.37
N LEU A 68 -16.57 -14.90 37.21
CA LEU A 68 -15.97 -13.63 36.80
C LEU A 68 -14.48 -13.77 36.50
N GLU A 69 -13.74 -14.56 37.29
CA GLU A 69 -12.32 -14.86 37.08
C GLU A 69 -12.11 -15.65 35.77
N GLU A 70 -12.95 -16.66 35.50
CA GLU A 70 -12.93 -17.38 34.23
C GLU A 70 -13.24 -16.43 33.05
N ARG A 71 -14.24 -15.56 33.21
CA ARG A 71 -14.57 -14.56 32.20
C ARG A 71 -13.45 -13.55 31.98
N SER A 72 -12.72 -13.13 33.01
CA SER A 72 -11.56 -12.26 32.83
C SER A 72 -10.42 -12.99 32.12
N ALA A 73 -10.14 -14.24 32.50
CA ALA A 73 -9.07 -15.03 31.89
C ALA A 73 -9.32 -15.28 30.40
N THR A 74 -10.57 -15.57 30.01
CA THR A 74 -10.98 -15.75 28.62
C THR A 74 -10.82 -14.45 27.82
N LEU A 75 -11.31 -13.31 28.34
CA LEU A 75 -11.15 -12.01 27.69
C LEU A 75 -9.68 -11.59 27.54
N GLU A 76 -8.84 -11.83 28.55
CA GLU A 76 -7.41 -11.58 28.49
C GLU A 76 -6.72 -12.46 27.43
N HIS A 77 -7.10 -13.73 27.35
CA HIS A 77 -6.59 -14.64 26.34
C HIS A 77 -7.00 -14.19 24.93
N GLU A 78 -8.29 -13.88 24.71
CA GLU A 78 -8.80 -13.37 23.43
C GLU A 78 -8.09 -12.09 23.02
N THR A 79 -7.93 -11.14 23.94
CA THR A 79 -7.25 -9.87 23.68
C THR A 79 -5.78 -10.08 23.32
N ARG A 80 -5.07 -10.98 24.02
CA ARG A 80 -3.69 -11.35 23.68
C ARG A 80 -3.60 -11.98 22.28
N MET A 81 -4.51 -12.90 21.95
CA MET A 81 -4.54 -13.55 20.64
C MET A 81 -4.86 -12.57 19.52
N GLN A 82 -5.79 -11.64 19.73
CA GLN A 82 -6.06 -10.57 18.78
C GLN A 82 -4.84 -9.68 18.59
N ARG A 83 -4.18 -9.24 19.67
CA ARG A 83 -2.95 -8.43 19.58
C ARG A 83 -1.87 -9.11 18.75
N LEU A 84 -1.65 -10.41 18.95
CA LEU A 84 -0.67 -11.18 18.15
C LEU A 84 -1.05 -11.23 16.67
N ARG A 85 -2.33 -11.44 16.34
CA ARG A 85 -2.82 -11.44 14.95
C ARG A 85 -2.63 -10.09 14.27
N TRP A 86 -3.01 -9.01 14.96
CA TRP A 86 -2.85 -7.64 14.47
C TRP A 86 -1.38 -7.29 14.27
N ASN A 87 -0.52 -7.62 15.23
CA ASN A 87 0.91 -7.34 15.12
C ASN A 87 1.56 -8.09 13.95
N ARG A 88 1.23 -9.37 13.73
CA ARG A 88 1.73 -10.13 12.55
C ARG A 88 1.27 -9.49 11.24
N ARG A 89 0.00 -9.06 11.17
CA ARG A 89 -0.55 -8.39 9.99
C ARG A 89 0.16 -7.05 9.74
N GLU A 90 0.35 -6.26 10.79
CA GLU A 90 1.05 -4.98 10.74
C GLU A 90 2.49 -5.18 10.25
N GLN A 91 3.24 -6.13 10.82
CA GLN A 91 4.60 -6.44 10.37
C GLN A 91 4.64 -6.87 8.90
N SER A 92 3.71 -7.70 8.45
CA SER A 92 3.61 -8.11 7.04
C SER A 92 3.31 -6.92 6.11
N LEU A 93 2.40 -6.03 6.51
CA LEU A 93 2.06 -4.84 5.74
C LEU A 93 3.23 -3.85 5.70
N LEU A 94 3.92 -3.65 6.82
CA LEU A 94 5.12 -2.81 6.87
C LEU A 94 6.22 -3.37 5.95
N ALA A 95 6.46 -4.68 5.98
CA ALA A 95 7.40 -5.32 5.07
C ALA A 95 7.04 -5.08 3.59
N GLN A 96 5.77 -5.23 3.22
CA GLN A 96 5.28 -4.95 1.87
C GLN A 96 5.48 -3.49 1.46
N VAL A 97 5.13 -2.55 2.34
CA VAL A 97 5.32 -1.11 2.07
C VAL A 97 6.80 -0.79 1.88
N THR A 98 7.68 -1.32 2.74
CA THR A 98 9.12 -1.10 2.59
C THR A 98 9.66 -1.69 1.29
N ALA A 99 9.21 -2.89 0.89
CA ALA A 99 9.60 -3.50 -0.38
C ALA A 99 9.19 -2.62 -1.57
N LEU A 100 7.94 -2.15 -1.61
CA LEU A 100 7.45 -1.26 -2.67
C LEU A 100 8.21 0.08 -2.70
N GLN A 101 8.53 0.64 -1.54
CA GLN A 101 9.35 1.86 -1.47
C GLN A 101 10.75 1.63 -2.05
N THR A 102 11.41 0.52 -1.71
CA THR A 102 12.72 0.20 -2.27
C THR A 102 12.66 -0.05 -3.77
N GLU A 103 11.62 -0.71 -4.27
CA GLU A 103 11.41 -0.93 -5.70
C GLU A 103 11.19 0.39 -6.45
N ALA A 104 10.40 1.30 -5.90
CA ALA A 104 10.18 2.63 -6.47
C ALA A 104 11.48 3.44 -6.50
N GLN A 105 12.29 3.40 -5.44
CA GLN A 105 13.59 4.07 -5.39
C GLN A 105 14.57 3.52 -6.43
N LEU A 106 14.69 2.19 -6.52
CA LEU A 106 15.53 1.55 -7.54
C LEU A 106 15.08 1.88 -8.96
N SER A 107 13.76 1.86 -9.20
CA SER A 107 13.19 2.24 -10.49
C SER A 107 13.52 3.69 -10.85
N ALA A 108 13.38 4.62 -9.91
CA ALA A 108 13.74 6.02 -10.11
C ALA A 108 15.21 6.19 -10.49
N LEU A 109 16.13 5.51 -9.78
CA LEU A 109 17.57 5.53 -10.11
C LEU A 109 17.86 4.96 -11.50
N GLN A 110 17.18 3.87 -11.90
CA GLN A 110 17.33 3.31 -13.25
C GLN A 110 16.86 4.29 -14.32
N HIS A 111 15.74 5.00 -14.10
CA HIS A 111 15.26 6.02 -15.03
C HIS A 111 16.23 7.20 -15.11
N GLN A 112 16.77 7.67 -13.99
CA GLN A 112 17.80 8.72 -13.98
C GLN A 112 19.03 8.30 -14.79
N ARG A 113 19.50 7.05 -14.63
CA ARG A 113 20.62 6.53 -15.41
C ARG A 113 20.31 6.47 -16.91
N ARG A 114 19.12 6.00 -17.29
CA ARG A 114 18.69 5.96 -18.70
C ARG A 114 18.60 7.37 -19.31
N LEU A 115 18.02 8.32 -18.58
CA LEU A 115 17.97 9.72 -19.01
C LEU A 115 19.37 10.29 -19.21
N HIS A 116 20.29 10.05 -18.28
CA HIS A 116 21.67 10.48 -18.42
C HIS A 116 22.35 9.89 -19.67
N GLN A 117 22.16 8.60 -19.94
CA GLN A 117 22.67 7.95 -21.15
C GLN A 117 22.09 8.59 -22.43
N TYR A 118 20.79 8.86 -22.47
CA TYR A 118 20.18 9.53 -23.62
C TYR A 118 20.71 10.95 -23.81
N MET A 119 20.91 11.71 -22.73
CA MET A 119 21.50 13.04 -22.80
C MET A 119 22.91 13.01 -23.41
N LEU A 120 23.76 12.07 -22.97
CA LEU A 120 25.09 11.90 -23.54
C LEU A 120 25.04 11.50 -25.03
N HIS A 121 24.11 10.63 -25.41
CA HIS A 121 23.94 10.24 -26.81
C HIS A 121 23.48 11.40 -27.69
N ILE A 122 22.51 12.20 -27.23
CA ILE A 122 22.05 13.40 -27.91
C ILE A 122 23.20 14.41 -28.05
N HIS A 123 24.00 14.60 -26.99
CA HIS A 123 25.16 15.49 -27.03
C HIS A 123 26.18 15.06 -28.09
N SER A 124 26.54 13.77 -28.11
CA SER A 124 27.44 13.20 -29.11
C SER A 124 26.92 13.41 -30.54
N LEU A 125 25.64 13.16 -30.78
CA LEU A 125 25.02 13.42 -32.09
C LEU A 125 25.07 14.91 -32.47
N ALA A 126 24.80 15.81 -31.51
CA ALA A 126 24.87 17.25 -31.74
C ALA A 126 26.30 17.71 -32.09
N GLU A 127 27.32 17.18 -31.40
CA GLU A 127 28.73 17.45 -31.70
C GLU A 127 29.10 16.93 -33.10
N GLN A 128 28.67 15.71 -33.45
CA GLN A 128 28.89 15.15 -34.78
C GLN A 128 28.26 16.01 -35.87
N LEU A 129 26.99 16.39 -35.73
CA LEU A 129 26.28 17.26 -36.67
C LEU A 129 26.97 18.62 -36.82
N THR A 130 27.38 19.22 -35.70
CA THR A 130 28.11 20.49 -35.71
C THR A 130 29.44 20.34 -36.47
N GLY A 131 30.16 19.23 -36.25
CA GLY A 131 31.38 18.90 -36.98
C GLY A 131 31.17 18.70 -38.47
N TYR A 132 30.07 18.06 -38.89
CA TYR A 132 29.70 17.92 -40.30
C TYR A 132 29.39 19.28 -40.94
N CYS A 133 28.55 20.11 -40.32
CA CYS A 133 28.25 21.45 -40.83
C CYS A 133 29.51 22.32 -40.98
N GLN A 134 30.43 22.28 -40.02
CA GLN A 134 31.69 23.03 -40.13
C GLN A 134 32.60 22.53 -41.26
N ARG A 135 32.63 21.21 -41.54
CA ARG A 135 33.39 20.65 -42.67
C ARG A 135 32.77 21.05 -44.01
N ASP A 136 31.45 20.98 -44.14
CA ASP A 136 30.75 21.37 -45.36
C ASP A 136 30.91 22.86 -45.69
N VAL A 137 30.92 23.73 -44.67
CA VAL A 137 31.20 25.16 -44.85
C VAL A 137 32.65 25.40 -45.30
N ARG A 138 33.62 24.63 -44.79
CA ARG A 138 35.02 24.74 -45.23
C ARG A 138 35.22 24.25 -46.65
N THR A 139 34.67 23.08 -47.01
CA THR A 139 34.78 22.56 -48.38
C THR A 139 34.09 23.46 -49.40
N THR A 140 32.92 24.03 -49.07
CA THR A 140 32.25 25.01 -49.95
C THR A 140 33.07 26.30 -50.11
N ALA A 141 33.67 26.82 -49.02
CA ALA A 141 34.56 27.97 -49.09
C ALA A 141 35.84 27.69 -49.90
N ASP A 142 36.44 26.50 -49.77
CA ASP A 142 37.63 26.08 -50.53
C ASP A 142 37.33 25.92 -52.02
N ILE A 143 36.16 25.38 -52.38
CA ILE A 143 35.70 25.28 -53.77
C ILE A 143 35.49 26.68 -54.37
N GLN A 144 34.90 27.60 -53.60
CA GLN A 144 34.63 28.97 -54.06
C GLN A 144 35.90 29.79 -54.26
N ASN A 145 36.92 29.63 -53.40
CA ASN A 145 38.24 30.23 -53.61
C ASN A 145 38.92 29.70 -54.88
N LYS A 146 38.85 28.39 -55.15
CA LYS A 146 39.42 27.81 -56.38
C LYS A 146 38.72 28.28 -57.65
N ILE A 147 37.43 28.63 -57.59
CA ILE A 147 36.69 29.20 -58.72
C ILE A 147 37.10 30.67 -58.93
N SER A 148 37.25 31.44 -57.85
CA SER A 148 37.73 32.83 -57.92
C SER A 148 39.15 32.96 -58.47
N ASP A 149 40.05 32.02 -58.16
CA ASP A 149 41.42 32.01 -58.69
C ASP A 149 41.47 31.58 -60.17
N LYS A 150 40.49 30.78 -60.64
CA LYS A 150 40.40 30.32 -62.04
C LYS A 150 39.82 31.36 -62.99
N GLU A 151 39.04 32.32 -62.49
CA GLU A 151 38.52 33.44 -63.31
C GLU A 151 39.57 34.54 -63.55
N GLY A 152 40.71 34.52 -62.85
CA GLY A 152 41.83 35.45 -63.06
C GLY A 152 42.78 35.11 -64.22
N GLU A 153 42.69 33.92 -64.81
CA GLU A 153 43.67 33.42 -65.82
C GLU A 153 43.12 33.33 -67.26
N SER A 154 41.87 33.75 -67.52
CA SER A 154 41.28 33.69 -68.87
C SER A 154 40.88 35.06 -69.40
N GLN A 155 41.83 36.00 -69.45
CA GLN A 155 41.63 37.25 -70.21
C GLN A 155 42.93 37.77 -70.82
N GLU A 156 43.54 37.04 -71.75
CA GLU A 156 44.35 37.69 -72.78
C GLU A 156 44.52 36.81 -74.03
N GLN A 157 43.78 37.18 -75.08
CA GLN A 157 44.18 37.27 -76.50
C GLN A 157 43.01 36.97 -77.42
N PHE A 158 42.31 38.04 -77.81
CA PHE A 158 41.68 38.11 -79.12
C PHE A 158 42.28 39.32 -79.83
N LYS A 159 43.26 39.07 -80.71
CA LYS A 159 43.79 40.08 -81.62
C LYS A 159 43.15 39.83 -82.99
N ALA A 160 42.32 40.77 -83.44
CA ALA A 160 41.70 40.75 -84.76
C ALA A 160 42.72 41.13 -85.85
N PRO A 161 42.61 40.58 -87.07
CA PRO A 161 43.43 40.99 -88.20
C PRO A 161 42.71 42.08 -89.01
N GLU A 162 43.39 43.21 -89.23
CA GLU A 162 43.65 43.88 -90.52
C GLU A 162 44.51 45.14 -90.30
#